data_AF-A0A7W1TR60-F1
#
_entry.id   AF-A0A7W1TR60-F1
#
_cell.length_a   1.000
_cell.length_b   1.000
_cell.length_c   1.000
_cell.angle_alpha   90.00
_cell.angle_beta   90.00
_cell.angle_gamma   90.00
#
_symmetry.space_group_name_H-M   'P 1'
#
loop_
_entity.id
_entity.type
_entity.pdbx_description
1 polymer ?
#
loop_
_entity_poly.entity_id
_entity_poly.type
_entity_poly.pdbx_seq_one_letter_code
_entity_poly.pdbx_strand_id
1 'polypeptide(L)'
;MKLYAISDLHLANSLNRRALELLPPYPQDWLILAGDIGETEAHLSYALAILTQRFARIVWVPGNHDLWTVTNDSHALRGVAKYQRLVAICRDYGVLTPEDPFVRWPGEGQPCLLAPLFVLYDYTFRPDSVPAEQALAWAEATGVVCSDEVLLHAEPYPSRIAWCAARCLYSEARLEAIGSEPLVLINHFPPRNDLVRLPRIPRFSLWCGTRRTEDWHVRFAVEAVVYGHLHRRATDYRNAVRFEEVSLGYPRDWQHDRGLQGYLREILPGPPMVEQANAGPFWHA
;
A
#
# COMPACT_ATOMS: atom_id res chain seq x y z
N MET A 1 -17.50 -11.12 11.39
CA MET A 1 -17.00 -10.44 10.17
C MET A 1 -15.70 -9.75 10.51
N LYS A 2 -14.66 -9.96 9.71
CA LYS A 2 -13.32 -9.42 9.91
C LYS A 2 -12.84 -8.65 8.69
N LEU A 3 -11.96 -7.68 8.93
CA LEU A 3 -11.22 -6.97 7.88
C LEU A 3 -9.80 -7.51 7.87
N TYR A 4 -9.43 -8.22 6.81
CA TYR A 4 -8.07 -8.68 6.58
C TYR A 4 -7.30 -7.73 5.66
N ALA A 5 -5.98 -7.81 5.68
CA ALA A 5 -5.11 -7.09 4.77
C ALA A 5 -3.90 -7.92 4.30
N ILE A 6 -3.51 -7.68 3.07
CA ILE A 6 -2.27 -8.18 2.46
C ILE A 6 -1.83 -7.22 1.34
N SER A 7 -0.54 -7.16 1.07
CA SER A 7 0.04 -6.44 -0.06
C SER A 7 1.15 -7.25 -0.72
N ASP A 8 1.72 -6.72 -1.79
CA ASP A 8 2.95 -7.23 -2.40
C ASP A 8 2.79 -8.70 -2.83
N LEU A 9 1.66 -9.02 -3.47
CA LEU A 9 1.38 -10.36 -3.99
C LEU A 9 2.30 -10.72 -5.15
N HIS A 10 2.80 -9.73 -5.91
CA HIS A 10 3.78 -9.91 -6.98
C HIS A 10 3.41 -11.06 -7.93
N LEU A 11 2.20 -11.02 -8.47
CA LEU A 11 1.62 -12.10 -9.28
C LEU A 11 2.28 -12.29 -10.65
N ALA A 12 3.34 -11.54 -10.99
CA ALA A 12 4.26 -11.93 -12.06
C ALA A 12 4.96 -13.26 -11.73
N ASN A 13 5.13 -13.59 -10.44
CA ASN A 13 5.69 -14.86 -9.99
C ASN A 13 4.64 -15.99 -9.93
N SER A 14 4.96 -17.13 -10.52
CA SER A 14 4.05 -18.28 -10.59
C SER A 14 3.76 -18.93 -9.23
N LEU A 15 4.71 -18.92 -8.29
CA LEU A 15 4.50 -19.47 -6.95
C LEU A 15 3.47 -18.64 -6.18
N ASN A 16 3.57 -17.31 -6.25
CA ASN A 16 2.60 -16.43 -5.61
C ASN A 16 1.20 -16.55 -6.28
N ARG A 17 1.12 -16.67 -7.62
CA ARG A 17 -0.15 -16.98 -8.31
C ARG A 17 -0.77 -18.28 -7.81
N ARG A 18 0.03 -19.34 -7.71
CA ARG A 18 -0.45 -20.63 -7.21
C ARG A 18 -0.92 -20.53 -5.76
N ALA A 19 -0.23 -19.77 -4.92
CA ALA A 19 -0.65 -19.54 -3.54
C ALA A 19 -1.99 -18.80 -3.46
N LEU A 20 -2.20 -17.81 -4.34
CA LEU A 20 -3.47 -17.12 -4.46
C LEU A 20 -4.60 -18.07 -4.86
N GLU A 21 -4.40 -18.96 -5.84
CA GLU A 21 -5.40 -19.96 -6.23
C GLU A 21 -5.81 -20.89 -5.07
N LEU A 22 -4.93 -21.13 -4.11
CA LEU A 22 -5.17 -22.04 -2.99
C LEU A 22 -5.79 -21.37 -1.75
N LEU A 23 -5.89 -20.04 -1.71
CA LEU A 23 -6.50 -19.32 -0.59
C LEU A 23 -7.96 -19.79 -0.36
N PRO A 24 -8.37 -20.25 0.83
CA PRO A 24 -9.76 -20.64 1.06
C PRO A 24 -10.74 -19.47 0.94
N PRO A 25 -12.05 -19.73 0.79
CA PRO A 25 -13.07 -18.68 0.80
C PRO A 25 -13.30 -18.12 2.23
N TYR A 26 -13.53 -16.81 2.30
CA TYR A 26 -13.87 -16.02 3.49
C TYR A 26 -15.14 -15.18 3.20
N PRO A 27 -16.29 -15.82 2.91
CA PRO A 27 -17.43 -15.18 2.26
C PRO A 27 -18.12 -14.09 3.09
N GLN A 28 -17.78 -13.96 4.37
CA GLN A 28 -18.32 -12.95 5.28
C GLN A 28 -17.34 -11.81 5.55
N ASP A 29 -16.09 -11.93 5.12
CA ASP A 29 -15.00 -11.03 5.50
C ASP A 29 -14.61 -10.12 4.35
N TRP A 30 -13.95 -9.02 4.69
CA TRP A 30 -13.42 -8.06 3.72
C TRP A 30 -11.90 -8.22 3.63
N LEU A 31 -11.33 -7.86 2.48
CA LEU A 31 -9.89 -7.88 2.26
C LEU A 31 -9.38 -6.55 1.71
N ILE A 32 -8.35 -6.01 2.35
CA ILE A 32 -7.52 -4.93 1.84
C ILE A 32 -6.37 -5.52 1.02
N LEU A 33 -6.22 -5.02 -0.19
CA LEU A 33 -5.12 -5.22 -1.11
C LEU A 33 -4.28 -3.95 -1.14
N ALA A 34 -3.24 -3.89 -0.29
CA ALA A 34 -2.45 -2.68 -0.07
C ALA A 34 -1.28 -2.51 -1.09
N GLY A 35 -1.59 -2.65 -2.37
CA GLY A 35 -0.68 -2.45 -3.49
C GLY A 35 0.21 -3.64 -3.86
N ASP A 36 0.87 -3.51 -5.00
CA ASP A 36 1.79 -4.48 -5.60
C ASP A 36 1.16 -5.86 -5.82
N ILE A 37 -0.01 -5.85 -6.46
CA ILE A 37 -0.70 -7.08 -6.88
C ILE A 37 0.05 -7.72 -8.04
N GLY A 38 0.53 -6.91 -8.98
CA GLY A 38 1.43 -7.34 -10.02
C GLY A 38 1.66 -6.21 -11.03
N GLU A 39 2.39 -6.51 -12.10
CA GLU A 39 2.87 -5.44 -13.00
C GLU A 39 1.87 -5.03 -14.11
N THR A 40 0.83 -5.84 -14.34
CA THR A 40 -0.03 -5.73 -15.54
C THR A 40 -1.53 -5.72 -15.18
N GLU A 41 -2.34 -5.17 -16.08
CA GLU A 41 -3.82 -5.23 -15.99
C GLU A 41 -4.34 -6.67 -15.86
N ALA A 42 -3.68 -7.62 -16.54
CA ALA A 42 -4.03 -9.03 -16.49
C ALA A 42 -3.77 -9.63 -15.10
N HIS A 43 -2.68 -9.24 -14.42
CA HIS A 43 -2.41 -9.67 -13.05
C HIS A 43 -3.48 -9.15 -12.08
N LEU A 44 -3.86 -7.87 -12.18
CA LEU A 44 -4.92 -7.31 -11.34
C LEU A 44 -6.26 -8.01 -11.61
N SER A 45 -6.66 -8.15 -12.88
CA SER A 45 -7.92 -8.82 -13.25
C SER A 45 -7.95 -10.27 -12.77
N TYR A 46 -6.84 -11.00 -12.91
CA TYR A 46 -6.69 -12.37 -12.41
C TYR A 46 -6.86 -12.43 -10.88
N ALA A 47 -6.24 -11.51 -10.14
CA ALA A 47 -6.37 -11.47 -8.69
C ALA A 47 -7.81 -11.21 -8.26
N LEU A 48 -8.44 -10.20 -8.86
CA LEU A 48 -9.81 -9.78 -8.51
C LEU A 48 -10.83 -10.86 -8.87
N ALA A 49 -10.68 -11.55 -10.02
CA ALA A 49 -11.55 -12.65 -10.41
C ALA A 49 -11.59 -13.80 -9.38
N ILE A 50 -10.48 -14.03 -8.67
CA ILE A 50 -10.39 -15.03 -7.60
C ILE A 50 -10.91 -14.46 -6.28
N LEU A 51 -10.44 -13.27 -5.91
CA LEU A 51 -10.66 -12.71 -4.57
C LEU A 51 -12.10 -12.23 -4.35
N THR A 52 -12.78 -11.70 -5.37
CA THR A 52 -14.20 -11.30 -5.23
C THR A 52 -15.15 -12.48 -5.12
N GLN A 53 -14.73 -13.68 -5.50
CA GLN A 53 -15.46 -14.93 -5.23
C GLN A 53 -15.21 -15.45 -3.81
N ARG A 54 -14.19 -14.94 -3.11
CA ARG A 54 -13.73 -15.43 -1.81
C ARG A 54 -14.06 -14.50 -0.67
N PHE A 55 -14.09 -13.20 -0.88
CA PHE A 55 -14.38 -12.20 0.15
C PHE A 55 -15.64 -11.42 -0.20
N ALA A 56 -16.38 -10.99 0.82
CA ALA A 56 -17.61 -10.21 0.65
C ALA A 56 -17.34 -8.84 0.01
N ARG A 57 -16.16 -8.27 0.26
CA ARG A 57 -15.74 -6.98 -0.29
C ARG A 57 -14.22 -6.91 -0.37
N ILE A 58 -13.72 -6.25 -1.40
CA ILE A 58 -12.30 -5.94 -1.57
C ILE A 58 -12.12 -4.42 -1.55
N VAL A 59 -11.05 -3.97 -0.90
CA VAL A 59 -10.52 -2.61 -0.97
C VAL A 59 -9.13 -2.70 -1.60
N TRP A 60 -8.89 -2.00 -2.70
CA TRP A 60 -7.60 -1.98 -3.37
C TRP A 60 -7.01 -0.58 -3.34
N VAL A 61 -5.69 -0.49 -3.14
CA VAL A 61 -4.90 0.70 -3.42
C VAL A 61 -3.71 0.31 -4.32
N PRO A 62 -3.25 1.19 -5.23
CA PRO A 62 -2.12 0.89 -6.09
C PRO A 62 -0.79 0.93 -5.32
N GLY A 63 0.09 -0.03 -5.63
CA GLY A 63 1.52 0.06 -5.35
C GLY A 63 2.32 0.57 -6.56
N ASN A 64 3.64 0.64 -6.44
CA ASN A 64 4.48 1.10 -7.55
C ASN A 64 4.50 0.09 -8.70
N HIS A 65 4.53 -1.22 -8.43
CA HIS A 65 4.54 -2.25 -9.47
C HIS A 65 3.23 -2.25 -10.28
N ASP A 66 2.10 -2.01 -9.61
CA ASP A 66 0.81 -1.88 -10.30
C ASP A 66 0.86 -0.78 -11.37
N LEU A 67 1.66 0.27 -11.16
CA LEU A 67 1.80 1.42 -12.05
C LEU A 67 2.90 1.29 -13.11
N TRP A 68 3.70 0.21 -13.09
CA TRP A 68 4.81 0.04 -14.04
C TRP A 68 4.39 -0.27 -15.46
N THR A 69 4.91 0.42 -16.45
CA THR A 69 4.73 0.00 -17.84
C THR A 69 5.92 -0.87 -18.27
N VAL A 70 5.77 -2.18 -18.09
CA VAL A 70 6.84 -3.19 -18.34
C VAL A 70 7.02 -3.60 -19.81
N THR A 71 6.19 -3.09 -20.71
CA THR A 71 6.25 -3.37 -22.15
C THR A 71 6.91 -2.24 -22.92
N ASN A 72 7.60 -2.59 -24.00
CA ASN A 72 8.17 -1.63 -24.95
C ASN A 72 7.15 -1.09 -25.97
N ASP A 73 5.89 -1.52 -25.89
CA ASP A 73 4.82 -0.99 -26.72
C ASP A 73 4.60 0.51 -26.44
N SER A 74 4.73 1.34 -27.47
CA SER A 74 4.50 2.79 -27.40
C SER A 74 3.05 3.16 -27.12
N HIS A 75 2.11 2.26 -27.40
CA HIS A 75 0.69 2.46 -27.14
C HIS A 75 0.24 2.00 -25.75
N ALA A 76 1.14 1.37 -24.98
CA ALA A 76 0.81 0.93 -23.64
C ALA A 76 0.50 2.13 -22.73
N LEU A 77 -0.56 1.99 -21.94
CA LEU A 77 -0.94 3.02 -20.96
C LEU A 77 0.16 3.22 -19.93
N ARG A 78 0.34 4.47 -19.52
CA ARG A 78 1.38 4.96 -18.60
C ARG A 78 0.79 6.01 -17.65
N GLY A 79 1.48 6.26 -16.55
CA GLY A 79 1.13 7.32 -15.59
C GLY A 79 -0.33 7.32 -15.17
N VAL A 80 -0.95 8.49 -15.19
CA VAL A 80 -2.34 8.67 -14.75
C VAL A 80 -3.32 7.84 -15.59
N ALA A 81 -3.09 7.69 -16.89
CA ALA A 81 -3.96 6.90 -17.76
C ALA A 81 -3.95 5.42 -17.37
N LYS A 82 -2.77 4.87 -17.04
CA LYS A 82 -2.67 3.50 -16.50
C LYS A 82 -3.41 3.39 -15.16
N TYR A 83 -3.18 4.32 -14.24
CA TYR A 83 -3.88 4.32 -12.96
C TYR A 83 -5.42 4.30 -13.12
N GLN A 84 -5.95 5.17 -13.98
CA GLN A 84 -7.39 5.24 -14.26
C GLN A 84 -7.92 3.93 -14.86
N ARG A 85 -7.12 3.26 -15.70
CA ARG A 85 -7.48 1.94 -16.24
C ARG A 85 -7.55 0.87 -15.15
N LEU A 86 -6.64 0.86 -14.19
CA LEU A 86 -6.70 -0.05 -13.03
C LEU A 86 -7.92 0.21 -12.15
N VAL A 87 -8.24 1.50 -11.90
CA VAL A 87 -9.48 1.88 -11.19
C VAL A 87 -10.72 1.38 -11.94
N ALA A 88 -10.74 1.48 -13.28
CA ALA A 88 -11.84 0.95 -14.08
C ALA A 88 -11.98 -0.58 -13.96
N ILE A 89 -10.87 -1.31 -13.98
CA ILE A 89 -10.86 -2.76 -13.73
C ILE A 89 -11.43 -3.05 -12.33
N CYS A 90 -10.98 -2.36 -11.28
CA CYS A 90 -11.54 -2.54 -9.94
C CYS A 90 -13.05 -2.32 -9.91
N ARG A 91 -13.55 -1.30 -10.61
CA ARG A 91 -14.99 -1.02 -10.72
C ARG A 91 -15.76 -2.15 -11.41
N ASP A 92 -15.22 -2.75 -12.47
CA ASP A 92 -15.83 -3.91 -13.15
C ASP A 92 -16.02 -5.10 -12.21
N TYR A 93 -15.14 -5.23 -11.20
CA TYR A 93 -15.21 -6.25 -10.15
C TYR A 93 -15.92 -5.79 -8.86
N GLY A 94 -16.46 -4.57 -8.80
CA GLY A 94 -17.11 -4.02 -7.60
C GLY A 94 -16.16 -3.78 -6.42
N VAL A 95 -14.86 -3.62 -6.69
CA VAL A 95 -13.80 -3.37 -5.70
C VAL A 95 -13.70 -1.89 -5.39
N LEU A 96 -13.56 -1.55 -4.10
CA LEU A 96 -13.35 -0.18 -3.64
C LEU A 96 -11.93 0.29 -3.94
N THR A 97 -11.81 1.55 -4.35
CA THR A 97 -10.53 2.17 -4.76
C THR A 97 -10.30 3.49 -4.03
N PRO A 98 -9.11 4.12 -4.17
CA PRO A 98 -8.88 5.46 -3.65
C PRO A 98 -9.80 6.54 -4.27
N GLU A 99 -10.52 6.26 -5.35
CA GLU A 99 -11.40 7.23 -6.01
C GLU A 99 -12.86 7.13 -5.56
N ASP A 100 -13.21 6.10 -4.80
CA ASP A 100 -14.57 5.91 -4.28
C ASP A 100 -14.73 6.60 -2.91
N PRO A 101 -15.95 6.98 -2.49
CA PRO A 101 -16.20 7.50 -1.15
C PRO A 101 -15.69 6.55 -0.05
N PHE A 102 -15.22 7.11 1.06
CA PHE A 102 -14.83 6.29 2.21
C PHE A 102 -16.07 5.59 2.77
N VAL A 103 -15.94 4.28 2.98
CA VAL A 103 -17.06 3.45 3.42
C VAL A 103 -16.94 3.15 4.91
N ARG A 104 -18.07 3.14 5.61
CA ARG A 104 -18.10 2.71 7.01
C ARG A 104 -17.90 1.20 7.10
N TRP A 105 -16.99 0.78 7.98
CA TRP A 105 -16.80 -0.63 8.32
C TRP A 105 -18.09 -1.19 8.95
N PRO A 106 -18.71 -2.25 8.39
CA PRO A 106 -19.97 -2.78 8.91
C PRO A 106 -19.81 -3.89 9.96
N GLY A 107 -18.57 -4.32 10.25
CA GLY A 107 -18.28 -5.42 11.17
C GLY A 107 -18.14 -4.98 12.63
N GLU A 108 -17.69 -5.91 13.47
CA GLU A 108 -17.39 -5.66 14.88
C GLU A 108 -16.15 -4.77 15.04
N GLY A 109 -16.09 -4.03 16.15
CA GLY A 109 -15.04 -3.05 16.46
C GLY A 109 -15.59 -1.63 16.61
N GLN A 110 -14.69 -0.66 16.77
CA GLN A 110 -15.08 0.76 16.77
C GLN A 110 -15.59 1.16 15.39
N PRO A 111 -16.73 1.88 15.29
CA PRO A 111 -17.19 2.43 14.03
C PRO A 111 -16.12 3.32 13.40
N CYS A 112 -15.65 2.95 12.22
CA CYS A 112 -14.64 3.70 11.48
C CYS A 112 -14.93 3.69 9.98
N LEU A 113 -14.35 4.64 9.26
CA LEU A 113 -14.32 4.69 7.81
C LEU A 113 -13.04 4.05 7.29
N LEU A 114 -13.14 3.29 6.21
CA LEU A 114 -11.99 2.79 5.47
C LEU A 114 -11.57 3.84 4.44
N ALA A 115 -10.34 4.34 4.57
CA ALA A 115 -9.77 5.37 3.72
C ALA A 115 -8.68 4.78 2.81
N PRO A 116 -9.03 4.21 1.64
CA PRO A 116 -8.06 3.88 0.60
C PRO A 116 -7.45 5.14 0.02
N LEU A 117 -6.12 5.21 0.02
CA LEU A 117 -5.33 6.35 -0.42
C LEU A 117 -4.34 5.91 -1.50
N PHE A 118 -3.93 6.88 -2.30
CA PHE A 118 -2.84 6.72 -3.25
C PHE A 118 -2.04 8.01 -3.23
N VAL A 119 -0.87 8.02 -2.58
CA VAL A 119 -0.05 9.23 -2.36
C VAL A 119 1.32 9.19 -3.06
N LEU A 120 1.82 8.03 -3.47
CA LEU A 120 3.15 7.86 -4.08
C LEU A 120 4.29 8.32 -3.13
N TYR A 121 5.37 8.88 -3.67
CA TYR A 121 6.53 9.40 -2.94
C TYR A 121 7.14 10.63 -3.64
N ASP A 122 7.97 11.38 -2.93
CA ASP A 122 8.56 12.65 -3.39
C ASP A 122 10.04 12.83 -3.03
N TYR A 123 10.74 11.73 -2.71
CA TYR A 123 12.15 11.72 -2.29
C TYR A 123 12.44 12.47 -0.98
N THR A 124 11.41 12.85 -0.21
CA THR A 124 11.60 13.57 1.05
C THR A 124 12.13 12.69 2.19
N PHE A 125 12.10 11.36 2.04
CA PHE A 125 12.73 10.40 2.93
C PHE A 125 14.25 10.27 2.74
N ARG A 126 14.90 11.32 2.23
CA ARG A 126 16.34 11.56 2.32
C ARG A 126 16.71 12.25 3.65
N PRO A 127 17.97 12.20 4.09
CA PRO A 127 18.46 13.02 5.21
C PRO A 127 18.34 14.53 4.91
N ASP A 128 18.08 15.35 5.93
CA ASP A 128 17.92 16.81 5.76
C ASP A 128 19.16 17.49 5.19
N SER A 129 20.34 16.91 5.43
CA SER A 129 21.61 17.40 4.89
C SER A 129 21.79 17.14 3.39
N VAL A 130 20.93 16.33 2.77
CA VAL A 130 20.99 16.02 1.33
C VAL A 130 20.01 16.95 0.60
N PRO A 131 20.50 17.84 -0.30
CA PRO A 131 19.63 18.69 -1.10
C PRO A 131 18.69 17.87 -1.99
N ALA A 132 17.49 18.38 -2.28
CA ALA A 132 16.46 17.63 -3.00
C ALA A 132 16.91 17.24 -4.43
N GLU A 133 17.62 18.15 -5.09
CA GLU A 133 18.21 17.96 -6.42
C GLU A 133 19.33 16.92 -6.45
N GLN A 134 19.90 16.57 -5.28
CA GLN A 134 20.93 15.55 -5.15
C GLN A 134 20.40 14.21 -4.62
N ALA A 135 19.08 14.07 -4.40
CA ALA A 135 18.50 12.89 -3.76
C ALA A 135 18.86 11.60 -4.53
N LEU A 136 18.61 11.56 -5.84
CA LEU A 136 18.92 10.38 -6.67
C LEU A 136 20.42 10.06 -6.69
N ALA A 137 21.26 11.06 -6.94
CA ALA A 137 22.71 10.91 -6.91
C ALA A 137 23.23 10.40 -5.55
N TRP A 138 22.59 10.83 -4.45
CA TRP A 138 22.89 10.33 -3.12
C TRP A 138 22.57 8.83 -2.98
N ALA A 139 21.44 8.32 -3.49
CA ALA A 139 21.18 6.88 -3.47
C ALA A 139 22.13 6.10 -4.40
N GLU A 140 22.34 6.61 -5.61
CA GLU A 140 23.21 6.02 -6.64
C GLU A 140 24.66 5.88 -6.18
N ALA A 141 25.16 6.79 -5.34
CA ALA A 141 26.50 6.71 -4.77
C ALA A 141 26.75 5.44 -3.91
N THR A 142 25.70 4.69 -3.57
CA THR A 142 25.79 3.37 -2.92
C THR A 142 25.33 2.21 -3.81
N GLY A 143 25.14 2.46 -5.11
CA GLY A 143 24.64 1.48 -6.07
C GLY A 143 23.15 1.18 -5.95
N VAL A 144 22.38 2.00 -5.22
CA VAL A 144 20.94 1.82 -5.04
C VAL A 144 20.19 2.65 -6.08
N VAL A 145 19.44 1.96 -6.96
CA VAL A 145 18.57 2.57 -7.97
C VAL A 145 17.23 1.82 -7.97
N CYS A 146 16.12 2.54 -8.02
CA CYS A 146 14.80 1.94 -8.12
C CYS A 146 14.34 1.81 -9.58
N SER A 147 13.75 0.67 -9.94
CA SER A 147 13.18 0.44 -11.27
C SER A 147 12.08 1.43 -11.65
N ASP A 148 11.43 2.03 -10.65
CA ASP A 148 10.44 3.10 -10.84
C ASP A 148 10.98 4.26 -11.67
N GLU A 149 12.28 4.55 -11.60
CA GLU A 149 12.89 5.65 -12.37
C GLU A 149 12.72 5.46 -13.88
N VAL A 150 12.56 4.21 -14.33
CA VAL A 150 12.36 3.84 -15.74
C VAL A 150 10.94 3.37 -16.02
N LEU A 151 10.31 2.64 -15.10
CA LEU A 151 9.04 1.95 -15.34
C LEU A 151 7.82 2.73 -14.83
N LEU A 152 7.98 3.60 -13.82
CA LEU A 152 6.89 4.38 -13.23
C LEU A 152 6.87 5.78 -13.84
N HIS A 153 6.09 5.87 -14.91
CA HIS A 153 5.74 7.09 -15.62
C HIS A 153 4.77 7.96 -14.81
N ALA A 154 4.86 9.29 -14.91
CA ALA A 154 4.08 10.23 -14.10
C ALA A 154 3.13 11.13 -14.91
N GLU A 155 3.14 10.98 -16.24
CA GLU A 155 2.39 11.81 -17.16
C GLU A 155 0.89 11.83 -16.80
N PRO A 156 0.23 13.01 -16.88
CA PRO A 156 0.71 14.28 -17.41
C PRO A 156 1.50 15.14 -16.41
N TYR A 157 1.76 14.67 -15.20
CA TYR A 157 2.60 15.41 -14.26
C TYR A 157 4.06 15.43 -14.74
N PRO A 158 4.79 16.54 -14.52
CA PRO A 158 6.18 16.66 -14.96
C PRO A 158 7.14 15.74 -14.19
N SER A 159 6.72 15.18 -13.05
CA SER A 159 7.51 14.25 -12.25
C SER A 159 6.64 13.46 -11.27
N ARG A 160 7.21 12.37 -10.75
CA ARG A 160 6.63 11.58 -9.63
C ARG A 160 6.39 12.43 -8.38
N ILE A 161 7.30 13.36 -8.09
CA ILE A 161 7.18 14.36 -7.01
C ILE A 161 5.92 15.22 -7.20
N ALA A 162 5.69 15.74 -8.41
CA ALA A 162 4.52 16.56 -8.71
C ALA A 162 3.22 15.76 -8.63
N TRP A 163 3.23 14.51 -9.10
CA TRP A 163 2.09 13.61 -8.96
C TRP A 163 1.79 13.29 -7.50
N CYS A 164 2.82 12.96 -6.71
CA CYS A 164 2.73 12.74 -5.26
C CYS A 164 2.10 13.94 -4.56
N ALA A 165 2.58 15.16 -4.84
CA ALA A 165 2.03 16.38 -4.25
C ALA A 165 0.54 16.57 -4.58
N ALA A 166 0.13 16.36 -5.84
CA ALA A 166 -1.27 16.45 -6.24
C ALA A 166 -2.14 15.39 -5.55
N ARG A 167 -1.62 14.17 -5.40
CA ARG A 167 -2.28 13.07 -4.69
C ARG A 167 -2.40 13.31 -3.19
N CYS A 168 -1.40 13.91 -2.56
CA CYS A 168 -1.45 14.32 -1.16
C CYS A 168 -2.56 15.35 -0.95
N LEU A 169 -2.59 16.42 -1.77
CA LEU A 169 -3.63 17.46 -1.69
C LEU A 169 -5.04 16.89 -1.89
N TYR A 170 -5.21 16.00 -2.87
CA TYR A 170 -6.48 15.32 -3.12
C TYR A 170 -6.95 14.49 -1.92
N SER A 171 -6.04 13.70 -1.36
CA SER A 171 -6.34 12.81 -0.24
C SER A 171 -6.61 13.59 1.05
N GLU A 172 -5.81 14.61 1.31
CA GLU A 172 -5.93 15.52 2.47
C GLU A 172 -7.29 16.22 2.49
N ALA A 173 -7.71 16.82 1.38
CA ALA A 173 -9.01 17.48 1.29
C ALA A 173 -10.18 16.53 1.61
N ARG A 174 -10.06 15.26 1.23
CA ARG A 174 -11.08 14.24 1.52
C ARG A 174 -11.06 13.77 2.98
N LEU A 175 -9.87 13.67 3.58
CA LEU A 175 -9.70 13.37 5.00
C LEU A 175 -10.24 14.53 5.86
N GLU A 176 -10.05 15.78 5.44
CA GLU A 176 -10.63 16.94 6.13
C GLU A 176 -12.16 16.97 6.04
N ALA A 177 -12.72 16.57 4.90
CA ALA A 177 -14.16 16.62 4.66
C ALA A 177 -14.98 15.66 5.55
N ILE A 178 -14.37 14.60 6.09
CA ILE A 178 -15.07 13.65 6.98
C ILE A 178 -15.09 14.08 8.46
N GLY A 179 -14.34 15.12 8.83
CA GLY A 179 -14.26 15.61 10.21
C GLY A 179 -13.56 14.62 11.15
N SER A 180 -14.21 14.31 12.27
CA SER A 180 -13.63 13.52 13.38
C SER A 180 -14.06 12.05 13.39
N GLU A 181 -14.59 11.53 12.28
CA GLU A 181 -14.93 10.11 12.16
C GLU A 181 -13.65 9.26 12.24
N PRO A 182 -13.61 8.18 13.06
CA PRO A 182 -12.45 7.31 13.14
C PRO A 182 -12.11 6.67 11.79
N LEU A 183 -10.83 6.46 11.52
CA LEU A 183 -10.31 6.01 10.22
C LEU A 183 -9.43 4.78 10.35
N VAL A 184 -9.49 3.93 9.32
CA VAL A 184 -8.37 3.09 8.92
C VAL A 184 -7.76 3.67 7.65
N LEU A 185 -6.53 4.19 7.75
CA LEU A 185 -5.80 4.67 6.57
C LEU A 185 -5.18 3.48 5.84
N ILE A 186 -5.34 3.43 4.52
CA ILE A 186 -4.84 2.34 3.70
C ILE A 186 -4.04 2.96 2.55
N ASN A 187 -2.73 2.71 2.50
CA ASN A 187 -1.86 3.23 1.46
C ASN A 187 -0.73 2.25 1.21
N HIS A 188 -0.24 2.09 -0.02
CA HIS A 188 0.86 1.15 -0.26
C HIS A 188 2.17 1.58 0.41
N PHE A 189 2.54 2.86 0.26
CA PHE A 189 3.80 3.39 0.81
C PHE A 189 3.68 3.67 2.32
N PRO A 190 4.73 3.42 3.11
CA PRO A 190 4.81 3.86 4.50
C PRO A 190 4.48 5.36 4.63
N PRO A 191 3.56 5.76 5.53
CA PRO A 191 3.18 7.17 5.69
C PRO A 191 4.22 8.00 6.46
N ARG A 192 5.26 7.35 7.02
CA ARG A 192 6.27 7.96 7.89
C ARG A 192 7.66 7.39 7.60
N ASN A 193 8.68 8.25 7.66
CA ASN A 193 10.06 7.85 7.39
C ASN A 193 10.60 6.85 8.44
N ASP A 194 10.25 7.00 9.71
CA ASP A 194 10.76 6.13 10.80
C ASP A 194 10.26 4.68 10.74
N LEU A 195 9.26 4.40 9.90
CA LEU A 195 8.79 3.04 9.60
C LEU A 195 9.67 2.34 8.55
N VAL A 196 10.45 3.09 7.78
CA VAL A 196 11.32 2.56 6.72
C VAL A 196 12.60 1.99 7.32
N ARG A 197 12.66 0.67 7.46
CA ARG A 197 13.80 -0.06 8.05
C ARG A 197 14.42 -1.03 7.05
N LEU A 198 15.32 -0.50 6.22
CA LEU A 198 16.00 -1.21 5.14
C LEU A 198 17.52 -1.31 5.38
N PRO A 199 18.00 -2.14 6.33
CA PRO A 199 19.41 -2.12 6.77
C PRO A 199 20.42 -2.46 5.66
N ARG A 200 20.00 -3.20 4.63
CA ARG A 200 20.87 -3.58 3.51
C ARG A 200 20.95 -2.53 2.41
N ILE A 201 19.90 -1.72 2.25
CA ILE A 201 19.76 -0.70 1.20
C ILE A 201 19.12 0.57 1.77
N PRO A 202 19.71 1.20 2.80
CA PRO A 202 19.04 2.26 3.55
C PRO A 202 18.68 3.48 2.67
N ARG A 203 19.44 3.75 1.61
CA ARG A 203 19.17 4.85 0.68
C ARG A 203 17.99 4.59 -0.26
N PHE A 204 17.42 3.38 -0.25
CA PHE A 204 16.17 3.09 -0.95
C PHE A 204 14.97 3.83 -0.32
N SER A 205 15.14 4.41 0.87
CA SER A 205 14.12 5.21 1.55
C SER A 205 13.52 6.32 0.67
N LEU A 206 14.25 6.84 -0.32
CA LEU A 206 13.76 7.86 -1.26
C LEU A 206 12.43 7.49 -1.92
N TRP A 207 12.25 6.21 -2.25
CA TRP A 207 11.09 5.69 -2.98
C TRP A 207 10.01 5.14 -2.05
N CYS A 208 10.15 5.33 -0.72
CA CYS A 208 9.27 4.69 0.27
C CYS A 208 8.18 5.60 0.83
N GLY A 209 8.04 6.85 0.37
CA GLY A 209 6.94 7.72 0.79
C GLY A 209 7.26 9.21 0.75
N THR A 210 6.48 9.98 1.50
CA THR A 210 6.59 11.44 1.61
C THR A 210 6.45 11.89 3.05
N ARG A 211 7.18 12.94 3.44
CA ARG A 211 7.03 13.57 4.76
C ARG A 211 5.71 14.32 4.94
N ARG A 212 4.97 14.59 3.85
CA ARG A 212 3.66 15.27 3.90
C ARG A 212 2.61 14.50 4.69
N THR A 213 2.77 13.19 4.83
CA THR A 213 1.83 12.30 5.52
C THR A 213 2.27 11.95 6.94
N GLU A 214 3.39 12.49 7.43
CA GLU A 214 4.01 12.03 8.68
C GLU A 214 3.11 12.20 9.91
N ASP A 215 2.27 13.22 9.92
CA ASP A 215 1.38 13.56 11.03
C ASP A 215 -0.08 13.16 10.77
N TRP A 216 -0.40 12.51 9.65
CA TRP A 216 -1.80 12.21 9.30
C TRP A 216 -2.47 11.28 10.32
N HIS A 217 -1.72 10.39 10.95
CA HIS A 217 -2.24 9.50 12.00
C HIS A 217 -2.59 10.22 13.31
N VAL A 218 -2.05 11.42 13.55
CA VAL A 218 -2.40 12.24 14.73
C VAL A 218 -3.32 13.40 14.40
N ARG A 219 -3.21 13.94 13.19
CA ARG A 219 -4.04 15.05 12.70
C ARG A 219 -5.46 14.60 12.40
N PHE A 220 -5.64 13.37 11.93
CA PHE A 220 -6.93 12.75 11.72
C PHE A 220 -7.18 11.68 12.80
N ALA A 221 -8.45 11.39 13.09
CA ALA A 221 -8.81 10.35 14.06
C ALA A 221 -8.52 8.95 13.47
N VAL A 222 -7.30 8.46 13.60
CA VAL A 222 -6.87 7.19 12.99
C VAL A 222 -6.73 6.09 14.03
N GLU A 223 -7.39 4.96 13.80
CA GLU A 223 -7.33 3.76 14.63
C GLU A 223 -6.19 2.83 14.18
N ALA A 224 -6.03 2.71 12.86
CA ALA A 224 -4.99 1.89 12.27
C ALA A 224 -4.54 2.43 10.91
N VAL A 225 -3.29 2.13 10.55
CA VAL A 225 -2.73 2.38 9.23
C VAL A 225 -2.24 1.07 8.62
N VAL A 226 -2.62 0.80 7.37
CA VAL A 226 -2.25 -0.40 6.64
C VAL A 226 -1.38 -0.01 5.44
N TYR A 227 -0.21 -0.62 5.32
CA TYR A 227 0.73 -0.38 4.23
C TYR A 227 1.57 -1.60 3.87
N GLY A 228 2.33 -1.50 2.77
CA GLY A 228 3.17 -2.55 2.22
C GLY A 228 4.55 -2.04 1.81
N HIS A 229 4.98 -2.39 0.60
CA HIS A 229 6.17 -1.88 -0.12
C HIS A 229 7.52 -2.34 0.43
N LEU A 230 7.67 -2.42 1.75
CA LEU A 230 8.98 -2.68 2.36
C LEU A 230 9.37 -4.16 2.32
N HIS A 231 8.41 -5.07 2.17
CA HIS A 231 8.60 -6.52 2.34
C HIS A 231 9.11 -6.86 3.75
N ARG A 232 8.63 -6.13 4.75
CA ARG A 232 9.13 -6.17 6.14
C ARG A 232 7.95 -6.17 7.10
N ARG A 233 7.17 -7.26 7.09
CA ARG A 233 5.97 -7.44 7.91
C ARG A 233 6.23 -7.15 9.38
N ALA A 234 5.55 -6.14 9.89
CA ALA A 234 5.67 -5.71 11.27
C ALA A 234 4.41 -4.97 11.72
N THR A 235 4.18 -5.00 13.03
CA THR A 235 3.30 -4.06 13.69
C THR A 235 4.14 -3.01 14.42
N ASP A 236 3.82 -1.74 14.23
CA ASP A 236 4.36 -0.61 14.97
C ASP A 236 3.22 0.13 15.68
N TYR A 237 3.55 0.85 16.74
CA TYR A 237 2.65 1.80 17.37
C TYR A 237 3.31 3.18 17.38
N ARG A 238 2.60 4.21 16.93
CA ARG A 238 3.02 5.61 17.05
C ARG A 238 1.84 6.43 17.53
N ASN A 239 2.03 7.19 18.61
CA ASN A 239 0.96 7.97 19.23
C ASN A 239 -0.31 7.13 19.51
N ALA A 240 -0.12 5.88 19.96
CA ALA A 240 -1.18 4.87 20.18
C ALA A 240 -1.92 4.39 18.91
N VAL A 241 -1.57 4.89 17.72
CA VAL A 241 -2.07 4.37 16.44
C VAL A 241 -1.26 3.16 16.01
N ARG A 242 -1.96 2.10 15.59
CA ARG A 242 -1.34 0.86 15.10
C ARG A 242 -1.02 0.96 13.61
N PHE A 243 0.22 0.64 13.24
CA PHE A 243 0.68 0.59 11.86
C PHE A 243 1.00 -0.86 11.49
N GLU A 244 0.44 -1.34 10.40
CA GLU A 244 0.59 -2.71 9.93
C GLU A 244 1.25 -2.72 8.56
N GLU A 245 2.47 -3.24 8.51
CA GLU A 245 3.12 -3.63 7.26
C GLU A 245 2.65 -5.05 6.90
N VAL A 246 1.99 -5.20 5.74
CA VAL A 246 1.26 -6.42 5.36
C VAL A 246 1.78 -7.11 4.09
N SER A 247 3.05 -6.87 3.74
CA SER A 247 3.66 -7.33 2.50
C SER A 247 3.95 -8.82 2.45
N LEU A 248 3.45 -9.54 1.43
CA LEU A 248 3.88 -10.92 1.14
C LEU A 248 5.28 -10.97 0.59
N GLY A 249 5.53 -10.14 -0.42
CA GLY A 249 6.79 -10.07 -1.10
C GLY A 249 7.04 -11.21 -2.08
N TYR A 250 8.30 -11.36 -2.47
CA TYR A 250 8.72 -12.38 -3.42
C TYR A 250 8.71 -13.76 -2.76
N PRO A 251 8.74 -14.87 -3.53
CA PRO A 251 8.74 -16.23 -2.95
C PRO A 251 9.83 -16.52 -1.92
N ARG A 252 10.95 -15.79 -1.95
CA ARG A 252 12.03 -15.92 -0.96
C ARG A 252 11.73 -15.25 0.37
N ASP A 253 10.72 -14.38 0.42
CA ASP A 253 10.39 -13.51 1.55
C ASP A 253 9.37 -14.16 2.51
N TRP A 254 8.77 -15.31 2.14
CA TRP A 254 7.73 -15.97 2.94
C TRP A 254 7.80 -17.52 2.90
N GLN A 255 7.14 -18.18 3.86
CA GLN A 255 7.16 -19.63 4.02
C GLN A 255 5.97 -20.28 3.28
N HIS A 256 6.25 -21.01 2.21
CA HIS A 256 5.24 -21.55 1.31
C HIS A 256 4.27 -22.56 1.95
N ASP A 257 4.72 -23.29 2.97
CA ASP A 257 3.94 -24.30 3.70
C ASP A 257 2.77 -23.69 4.51
N ARG A 258 2.90 -22.43 4.95
CA ARG A 258 1.81 -21.68 5.60
C ARG A 258 0.69 -21.30 4.64
N GLY A 259 0.99 -21.27 3.34
CA GLY A 259 0.12 -20.72 2.30
C GLY A 259 -0.20 -19.24 2.49
N LEU A 260 -0.88 -18.62 1.53
CA LEU A 260 -1.21 -17.19 1.58
C LEU A 260 -2.11 -16.83 2.79
N GLN A 261 -2.95 -17.77 3.24
CA GLN A 261 -3.83 -17.60 4.40
C GLN A 261 -3.08 -17.26 5.69
N GLY A 262 -1.88 -17.84 5.90
CA GLY A 262 -1.07 -17.59 7.10
C GLY A 262 -0.50 -16.18 7.17
N TYR A 263 -0.67 -15.42 6.08
CA TYR A 263 -0.11 -14.09 5.87
C TYR A 263 -1.18 -13.00 5.77
N LEU A 264 -2.46 -13.35 5.90
CA LEU A 264 -3.54 -12.38 6.05
C LEU A 264 -3.43 -11.71 7.42
N ARG A 265 -3.22 -10.40 7.45
CA ARG A 265 -3.21 -9.62 8.70
C ARG A 265 -4.64 -9.24 9.06
N GLU A 266 -5.08 -9.58 10.26
CA GLU A 266 -6.35 -9.07 10.78
C GLU A 266 -6.20 -7.60 11.19
N ILE A 267 -7.00 -6.72 10.58
CA ILE A 267 -7.02 -5.28 10.84
C ILE A 267 -8.17 -4.90 11.76
N LEU A 268 -9.39 -5.39 11.51
CA LEU A 268 -10.54 -5.16 12.40
C LEU A 268 -11.25 -6.49 12.71
N PRO A 269 -11.63 -6.75 13.98
CA PRO A 269 -11.40 -5.90 15.17
C PRO A 269 -9.92 -5.76 15.56
N GLY A 270 -9.05 -6.60 14.97
CA GLY A 270 -7.60 -6.52 15.11
C GLY A 270 -7.09 -7.22 16.37
N PRO A 271 -5.77 -7.44 16.48
CA PRO A 271 -5.19 -7.99 17.69
C PRO A 271 -5.39 -7.04 18.89
N PRO A 272 -5.36 -7.55 20.13
CA PRO A 272 -5.40 -6.71 21.32
C PRO A 272 -4.33 -5.63 21.26
N MET A 273 -4.71 -4.38 21.57
CA MET A 273 -3.77 -3.27 21.64
C MET A 273 -2.67 -3.54 22.67
N VAL A 274 -1.45 -3.16 22.32
CA VAL A 274 -0.35 -3.02 23.29
C VAL A 274 -0.44 -1.61 23.87
N GLU A 275 -0.49 -1.46 25.20
CA GLU A 275 -0.66 -0.17 25.90
C GLU A 275 0.51 0.83 25.72
N GLN A 276 1.47 0.55 24.84
CA GLN A 276 2.63 1.41 24.61
C GLN A 276 2.40 2.33 23.42
N ALA A 277 2.29 3.64 23.68
CA ALA A 277 2.01 4.65 22.67
C ALA A 277 3.04 4.70 21.51
N ASN A 278 4.31 4.38 21.79
CA ASN A 278 5.38 4.28 20.79
C ASN A 278 6.15 2.97 20.99
N ALA A 279 5.88 1.98 20.14
CA ALA A 279 6.45 0.63 20.26
C ALA A 279 6.63 -0.04 18.90
N GLY A 280 7.31 -1.18 18.91
CA GLY A 280 7.68 -1.94 17.72
C GLY A 280 9.01 -1.49 17.09
N PRO A 281 9.40 -2.07 15.96
CA PRO A 281 8.63 -3.06 15.19
C PRO A 281 8.49 -4.40 15.93
N PHE A 282 7.26 -4.91 15.97
CA PHE A 282 6.97 -6.30 16.31
C PHE A 282 6.95 -7.10 15.01
N TRP A 283 8.06 -7.77 14.71
CA TRP A 283 8.23 -8.51 13.46
C TRP A 283 7.32 -9.73 13.39
N HIS A 284 6.76 -9.96 12.20
CA HIS A 284 5.97 -11.15 11.91
C HIS A 284 6.73 -12.10 10.99
N ALA A 285 6.44 -13.39 11.13
CA ALA A 285 6.97 -14.45 10.28
C ALA A 285 6.22 -14.57 8.94
#